data_AF-A0AAW0YCZ5-F1
#
_entry.id   AF-A0AAW0YCZ5-F1
#
_cell.length_a   1.000
_cell.length_b   1.000
_cell.length_c   1.000
_cell.angle_alpha   90.00
_cell.angle_beta   90.00
_cell.angle_gamma   90.00
#
_symmetry.space_group_name_H-M   'P 1'
#
loop_
_entity.id
_entity.type
_entity.pdbx_description
1 polymer ?
#
loop_
_entity_poly.entity_id
_entity_poly.type
_entity_poly.pdbx_seq_one_letter_code
_entity_poly.pdbx_strand_id
1 'polypeptide(L)'
;MVADNTPTTEQSSSPVAAQQEESSSFFSSLVSYFVPTAHAEAPEESTEEDSGDDSGEKPEEEEEEEEEEEPEDPAPAIREACEQGPCAEHLHHFQSCSTKVEEGKGFPGEDCVEEFFHLLHCVDPCAAPKVFKKLA
;
A
#
# COMPACT_ATOMS: atom_id res chain seq x y z
N MET A 1 19.33 49.98 10.44
CA MET A 1 20.68 49.99 9.85
C MET A 1 21.52 48.99 10.62
N VAL A 2 21.60 47.76 10.13
CA VAL A 2 22.52 46.74 10.67
C VAL A 2 23.33 46.27 9.47
N ALA A 3 24.64 46.39 9.60
CA ALA A 3 25.63 45.99 8.62
C ALA A 3 26.02 44.54 8.88
N ASP A 4 26.26 43.76 7.84
CA ASP A 4 27.19 42.63 7.92
C ASP A 4 27.90 42.40 6.58
N ASN A 5 29.17 42.05 6.72
CA ASN A 5 30.25 42.22 5.76
C ASN A 5 30.97 40.87 5.58
N THR A 6 30.89 40.30 4.36
CA THR A 6 31.86 39.38 3.70
C THR A 6 32.17 37.99 4.35
N PRO A 7 33.11 37.15 3.82
CA PRO A 7 32.78 36.01 2.95
C PRO A 7 33.49 34.65 3.29
N THR A 8 33.09 33.57 2.59
CA THR A 8 33.92 32.47 2.05
C THR A 8 34.83 31.57 2.94
N THR A 9 34.67 30.25 2.71
CA THR A 9 35.59 29.09 2.84
C THR A 9 35.80 28.43 4.20
N GLU A 10 35.53 27.12 4.26
CA GLU A 10 36.55 26.11 4.60
C GLU A 10 36.22 24.70 4.04
N GLN A 11 37.20 24.13 3.30
CA GLN A 11 37.35 22.71 3.01
C GLN A 11 38.23 22.06 4.10
N SER A 12 38.43 20.73 4.03
CA SER A 12 39.53 19.92 4.62
C SER A 12 39.06 19.04 5.79
N SER A 13 39.43 17.76 5.99
CA SER A 13 40.28 16.78 5.29
C SER A 13 40.02 15.37 5.90
N SER A 14 40.41 14.35 5.14
CA SER A 14 40.31 12.86 5.25
C SER A 14 40.88 12.21 6.55
N PRO A 15 40.98 10.86 6.77
CA PRO A 15 40.90 9.73 5.80
C PRO A 15 40.30 8.37 6.28
N VAL A 16 40.23 7.39 5.34
CA VAL A 16 40.56 5.95 5.47
C VAL A 16 39.52 4.96 4.91
N ALA A 17 40.06 4.07 4.06
CA ALA A 17 39.61 2.74 3.62
C ALA A 17 38.55 2.64 2.51
N ALA A 18 39.09 2.28 1.35
CA ALA A 18 38.38 1.80 0.18
C ALA A 18 37.87 0.36 0.39
N GLN A 19 36.68 0.12 -0.18
CA GLN A 19 36.31 -1.04 -1.00
C GLN A 19 36.02 -2.40 -0.33
N GLN A 20 34.88 -2.94 -0.80
CA GLN A 20 34.27 -4.27 -0.60
C GLN A 20 33.49 -4.48 0.70
N GLU A 21 32.15 -4.50 0.55
CA GLU A 21 31.22 -5.56 1.00
C GLU A 21 29.76 -5.04 0.80
N GLU A 22 29.41 -4.72 -0.45
CA GLU A 22 28.01 -4.48 -0.84
C GLU A 22 27.38 -5.81 -1.26
N SER A 23 26.93 -6.60 -0.27
CA SER A 23 25.87 -7.62 -0.45
C SER A 23 25.46 -8.30 0.87
N SER A 24 26.26 -8.19 1.94
CA SER A 24 26.00 -8.88 3.22
C SER A 24 25.27 -8.04 4.29
N SER A 25 25.24 -6.70 4.16
CA SER A 25 24.73 -5.80 5.22
C SER A 25 23.24 -5.43 5.16
N PHE A 26 22.56 -5.59 4.02
CA PHE A 26 21.14 -5.20 3.89
C PHE A 26 20.16 -6.24 4.45
N PHE A 27 20.44 -7.53 4.32
CA PHE A 27 19.59 -8.58 4.92
C PHE A 27 19.87 -8.76 6.41
N SER A 28 21.11 -8.47 6.86
CA SER A 28 21.51 -8.59 8.27
C SER A 28 20.84 -7.53 9.18
N SER A 29 20.61 -6.32 8.66
CA SER A 29 19.90 -5.27 9.40
C SER A 29 18.41 -5.57 9.62
N LEU A 30 17.77 -6.33 8.73
CA LEU A 30 16.34 -6.68 8.84
C LEU A 30 16.11 -7.85 9.80
N VAL A 31 16.99 -8.85 9.79
CA VAL A 31 16.93 -9.99 10.73
C VAL A 31 17.24 -9.56 12.16
N SER A 32 18.14 -8.59 12.35
CA SER A 32 18.47 -8.05 13.67
C SER A 32 17.32 -7.30 14.34
N TYR A 33 16.35 -6.80 13.56
CA TYR A 33 15.17 -6.11 14.12
C TYR A 33 14.12 -7.09 14.66
N PHE A 34 14.05 -8.30 14.10
CA PHE A 34 13.02 -9.28 14.45
C PHE A 34 13.50 -10.36 15.45
N VAL A 35 14.82 -10.50 15.65
CA VAL A 35 15.39 -11.53 16.54
C VAL A 35 16.14 -10.88 17.71
N PRO A 36 15.78 -11.16 18.99
CA PRO A 36 16.53 -10.66 20.13
C PRO A 36 17.94 -11.26 20.12
N THR A 37 18.97 -10.41 20.10
CA THR A 37 20.37 -10.82 20.02
C THR A 37 20.83 -11.48 21.33
N ALA A 38 21.01 -12.80 21.32
CA ALA A 38 21.71 -13.56 22.35
C ALA A 38 23.20 -13.70 21.96
N HIS A 39 24.11 -13.37 22.87
CA HIS A 39 25.56 -13.45 22.65
C HIS A 39 26.06 -14.90 22.80
N ALA A 40 26.49 -15.53 21.71
CA ALA A 40 27.25 -16.79 21.71
C ALA A 40 28.30 -16.76 20.58
N GLU A 41 29.50 -17.31 20.84
CA GLU A 41 30.69 -17.31 19.96
C GLU A 41 30.45 -17.90 18.54
N ALA A 42 31.13 -17.31 17.54
CA ALA A 42 31.26 -17.69 16.11
C ALA A 42 31.89 -19.11 15.88
N PRO A 43 31.87 -19.75 14.67
CA PRO A 43 31.86 -19.18 13.31
C PRO A 43 30.99 -19.81 12.19
N GLU A 44 30.88 -19.03 11.10
CA GLU A 44 30.50 -19.22 9.66
C GLU A 44 30.99 -20.57 9.04
N GLU A 45 30.57 -21.13 7.90
CA GLU A 45 30.26 -20.64 6.53
C GLU A 45 29.93 -21.89 5.66
N SER A 46 29.08 -21.79 4.62
CA SER A 46 29.37 -22.30 3.25
C SER A 46 28.12 -22.27 2.37
N THR A 47 28.08 -21.31 1.45
CA THR A 47 27.28 -21.28 0.22
C THR A 47 27.73 -22.37 -0.75
N GLU A 48 26.82 -23.08 -1.40
CA GLU A 48 27.06 -23.62 -2.75
C GLU A 48 25.76 -23.54 -3.57
N GLU A 49 25.83 -22.84 -4.69
CA GLU A 49 24.90 -22.89 -5.81
C GLU A 49 25.05 -24.26 -6.52
N ASP A 50 23.98 -24.84 -7.07
CA ASP A 50 24.16 -25.74 -8.22
C ASP A 50 22.92 -25.87 -9.12
N SER A 51 23.22 -25.63 -10.40
CA SER A 51 22.75 -26.24 -11.65
C SER A 51 21.28 -26.63 -11.85
N GLY A 52 20.78 -26.20 -13.00
CA GLY A 52 19.52 -26.66 -13.57
C GLY A 52 19.54 -28.11 -14.04
N ASP A 53 18.37 -28.57 -14.44
CA ASP A 53 18.20 -29.72 -15.31
C ASP A 53 16.85 -29.64 -16.02
N ASP A 54 16.92 -29.78 -17.34
CA ASP A 54 15.81 -29.92 -18.26
C ASP A 54 15.29 -31.36 -18.15
N SER A 55 14.16 -31.55 -17.48
CA SER A 55 13.47 -32.85 -17.43
C SER A 55 12.11 -32.71 -18.07
N GLY A 56 12.00 -33.19 -19.30
CA GLY A 56 10.73 -33.37 -19.99
C GLY A 56 9.79 -34.24 -19.16
N GLU A 57 8.58 -33.73 -18.93
CA GLU A 57 7.51 -34.47 -18.28
C GLU A 57 6.26 -34.50 -19.17
N LYS A 58 5.58 -35.64 -19.09
CA LYS A 58 4.37 -36.10 -19.80
C LYS A 58 3.31 -35.02 -20.09
N PRO A 59 2.46 -35.23 -21.12
CA PRO A 59 1.18 -34.55 -21.16
C PRO A 59 0.35 -35.09 -20.00
N GLU A 60 0.25 -34.31 -18.93
CA GLU A 60 -0.85 -34.43 -17.99
C GLU A 60 -2.13 -34.11 -18.76
N GLU A 61 -3.08 -35.04 -18.73
CA GLU A 61 -4.47 -34.74 -19.03
C GLU A 61 -4.86 -33.57 -18.13
N GLU A 62 -5.01 -32.38 -18.72
CA GLU A 62 -5.79 -31.29 -18.14
C GLU A 62 -7.22 -31.84 -17.95
N GLU A 63 -7.49 -32.40 -16.77
CA GLU A 63 -8.81 -32.25 -16.16
C GLU A 63 -9.03 -30.74 -16.08
N GLU A 64 -9.78 -30.19 -17.05
CA GLU A 64 -10.42 -28.90 -16.93
C GLU A 64 -11.26 -28.96 -15.65
N GLU A 65 -10.68 -28.53 -14.52
CA GLU A 65 -11.44 -28.06 -13.38
C GLU A 65 -12.33 -26.94 -13.94
N GLU A 66 -13.61 -27.25 -14.16
CA GLU A 66 -14.65 -26.25 -14.32
C GLU A 66 -14.57 -25.37 -13.06
N GLU A 67 -13.88 -24.24 -13.15
CA GLU A 67 -13.91 -23.17 -12.16
C GLU A 67 -15.38 -22.77 -12.01
N GLU A 68 -16.06 -23.29 -10.98
CA GLU A 68 -17.38 -22.83 -10.58
C GLU A 68 -17.28 -21.33 -10.28
N GLU A 69 -17.80 -20.49 -11.19
CA GLU A 69 -17.84 -19.04 -11.04
C GLU A 69 -18.57 -18.69 -9.74
N GLU A 70 -17.82 -18.24 -8.73
CA GLU A 70 -18.39 -17.85 -7.44
C GLU A 70 -19.41 -16.71 -7.65
N PRO A 71 -20.63 -16.80 -7.06
CA PRO A 71 -21.62 -15.75 -7.24
C PRO A 71 -21.11 -14.41 -6.69
N GLU A 72 -21.13 -13.36 -7.52
CA GLU A 72 -20.71 -12.00 -7.15
C GLU A 72 -21.54 -11.44 -5.98
N ASP A 73 -20.88 -10.72 -5.05
CA ASP A 73 -21.56 -10.03 -3.95
C ASP A 73 -22.51 -8.94 -4.52
N PRO A 74 -23.82 -8.98 -4.23
CA PRO A 74 -24.74 -7.95 -4.71
C PRO A 74 -24.61 -6.60 -3.98
N ALA A 75 -23.90 -6.52 -2.84
CA ALA A 75 -23.84 -5.32 -2.03
C ALA A 75 -23.19 -4.10 -2.72
N PRO A 76 -22.06 -4.22 -3.46
CA PRO A 76 -21.44 -3.10 -4.17
C PRO A 76 -22.39 -2.45 -5.19
N ALA A 77 -23.01 -3.25 -6.06
CA ALA A 77 -23.96 -2.74 -7.06
C ALA A 77 -25.18 -2.05 -6.42
N ILE A 78 -25.66 -2.56 -5.28
CA ILE A 78 -26.75 -1.93 -4.52
C ILE A 78 -26.34 -0.60 -3.91
N ARG A 79 -25.13 -0.52 -3.32
CA ARG A 79 -24.59 0.72 -2.73
C ARG A 79 -24.37 1.77 -3.81
N GLU A 80 -23.76 1.42 -4.92
CA GLU A 80 -23.54 2.32 -6.06
C GLU A 80 -24.86 2.87 -6.63
N ALA A 81 -25.88 2.03 -6.78
CA ALA A 81 -27.21 2.49 -7.21
C ALA A 81 -27.87 3.45 -6.20
N CYS A 82 -27.60 3.30 -4.89
CA CYS A 82 -28.05 4.24 -3.86
C CYS A 82 -27.26 5.57 -3.90
N GLU A 83 -25.95 5.50 -4.14
CA GLU A 83 -25.06 6.65 -4.31
C GLU A 83 -25.45 7.51 -5.51
N GLN A 84 -25.62 6.90 -6.69
CA GLN A 84 -25.93 7.60 -7.94
C GLN A 84 -27.40 8.04 -8.05
N GLY A 85 -28.29 7.44 -7.27
CA GLY A 85 -29.71 7.75 -7.28
C GLY A 85 -30.09 8.76 -6.18
N PRO A 86 -30.74 8.29 -5.09
CA PRO A 86 -31.26 9.17 -4.04
C PRO A 86 -30.18 9.98 -3.31
N CYS A 87 -28.91 9.55 -3.31
CA CYS A 87 -27.82 10.20 -2.59
C CYS A 87 -26.86 10.99 -3.48
N ALA A 88 -27.24 11.27 -4.74
CA ALA A 88 -26.36 11.89 -5.74
C ALA A 88 -25.83 13.28 -5.32
N GLU A 89 -26.59 14.04 -4.54
CA GLU A 89 -26.15 15.33 -4.01
C GLU A 89 -24.96 15.18 -3.05
N HIS A 90 -25.06 14.25 -2.10
CA HIS A 90 -23.97 13.98 -1.15
C HIS A 90 -22.74 13.40 -1.86
N LEU A 91 -22.96 12.57 -2.88
CA LEU A 91 -21.88 12.07 -3.73
C LEU A 91 -21.17 13.22 -4.45
N HIS A 92 -21.91 14.18 -5.00
CA HIS A 92 -21.34 15.36 -5.65
C HIS A 92 -20.51 16.20 -4.68
N HIS A 93 -21.00 16.45 -3.45
CA HIS A 93 -20.23 17.20 -2.44
C HIS A 93 -18.95 16.47 -2.05
N PHE A 94 -19.03 15.15 -1.82
CA PHE A 94 -17.86 14.34 -1.51
C PHE A 94 -16.83 14.40 -2.64
N GLN A 95 -17.24 14.19 -3.90
CA GLN A 95 -16.34 14.26 -5.06
C GLN A 95 -15.74 15.66 -5.24
N SER A 96 -16.52 16.71 -4.99
CA SER A 96 -16.04 18.10 -5.04
C SER A 96 -14.98 18.37 -3.96
N CYS A 97 -15.21 17.92 -2.73
CA CYS A 97 -14.21 18.00 -1.67
C CYS A 97 -12.94 17.23 -2.04
N SER A 98 -13.08 15.95 -2.44
CA SER A 98 -11.94 15.09 -2.80
C SER A 98 -11.11 15.72 -3.90
N THR A 99 -11.75 16.20 -4.97
CA THR A 99 -11.07 16.90 -6.07
C THR A 99 -10.29 18.12 -5.55
N LYS A 100 -10.90 18.95 -4.71
CA LYS A 100 -10.27 20.16 -4.16
C LYS A 100 -9.05 19.82 -3.29
N VAL A 101 -9.14 18.78 -2.46
CA VAL A 101 -8.04 18.31 -1.60
C VAL A 101 -6.92 17.71 -2.44
N GLU A 102 -7.24 16.85 -3.42
CA GLU A 102 -6.27 16.24 -4.34
C GLU A 102 -5.53 17.28 -5.20
N GLU A 103 -6.22 18.34 -5.62
CA GLU A 103 -5.62 19.46 -6.36
C GLU A 103 -4.78 20.41 -5.48
N GLY A 104 -4.72 20.19 -4.16
CA GLY A 104 -4.04 21.08 -3.22
C GLY A 104 -4.70 22.45 -3.09
N LYS A 105 -5.97 22.57 -3.48
CA LYS A 105 -6.79 23.79 -3.36
C LYS A 105 -7.61 23.82 -2.07
N GLY A 106 -7.52 22.77 -1.25
CA GLY A 106 -8.10 22.70 0.08
C GLY A 106 -7.36 23.56 1.10
N PHE A 107 -7.95 23.75 2.26
CA PHE A 107 -7.29 24.37 3.41
C PHE A 107 -6.18 23.47 3.96
N PRO A 108 -5.17 24.02 4.65
CA PRO A 108 -4.14 23.21 5.30
C PRO A 108 -4.75 22.22 6.29
N GLY A 109 -4.57 20.93 6.03
CA GLY A 109 -5.14 19.85 6.84
C GLY A 109 -6.63 19.60 6.61
N GLU A 110 -7.20 20.12 5.52
CA GLU A 110 -8.56 19.76 5.10
C GLU A 110 -8.65 18.26 4.74
N ASP A 111 -9.67 17.59 5.28
CA ASP A 111 -10.09 16.25 4.90
C ASP A 111 -11.56 16.27 4.46
N CYS A 112 -12.01 15.19 3.81
CA CYS A 112 -13.38 15.07 3.28
C CYS A 112 -14.23 14.07 4.09
N VAL A 113 -13.89 13.85 5.37
CA VAL A 113 -14.57 12.85 6.21
C VAL A 113 -16.00 13.26 6.51
N GLU A 114 -16.26 14.57 6.65
CA GLU A 114 -17.61 15.10 6.85
C GLU A 114 -18.52 14.80 5.65
N GLU A 115 -18.08 15.10 4.42
CA GLU A 115 -18.84 14.81 3.21
C GLU A 115 -19.01 13.31 2.99
N PHE A 116 -17.99 12.51 3.33
CA PHE A 116 -18.09 11.05 3.29
C PHE A 116 -19.15 10.53 4.26
N PHE A 117 -19.21 11.07 5.48
CA PHE A 117 -20.23 10.67 6.46
C PHE A 117 -21.64 11.10 6.05
N HIS A 118 -21.80 12.26 5.40
CA HIS A 118 -23.08 12.63 4.80
C HIS A 118 -23.51 11.65 3.69
N LEU A 119 -22.58 11.23 2.83
CA LEU A 119 -22.84 10.22 1.81
C LEU A 119 -23.27 8.89 2.43
N LEU A 120 -22.49 8.35 3.37
CA LEU A 120 -22.82 7.09 4.04
C LEU A 120 -24.15 7.17 4.81
N HIS A 121 -24.40 8.28 5.51
CA HIS A 121 -25.64 8.48 6.25
C HIS A 121 -26.88 8.42 5.33
N CYS A 122 -26.75 8.81 4.06
CA CYS A 122 -27.79 8.64 3.06
C CYS A 122 -27.82 7.21 2.47
N VAL A 123 -26.66 6.66 2.11
CA VAL A 123 -26.54 5.39 1.39
C VAL A 123 -26.95 4.21 2.25
N ASP A 124 -26.53 4.16 3.51
CA ASP A 124 -26.76 2.98 4.36
C ASP A 124 -28.25 2.69 4.61
N PRO A 125 -29.12 3.67 4.94
CA PRO A 125 -30.57 3.45 5.01
C PRO A 125 -31.19 3.00 3.68
N CYS A 126 -30.63 3.41 2.54
CA CYS A 126 -31.07 3.00 1.21
C CYS A 126 -30.64 1.55 0.87
N ALA A 127 -29.39 1.21 1.18
CA ALA A 127 -28.76 -0.04 0.78
C ALA A 127 -29.11 -1.20 1.73
N ALA A 128 -29.08 -0.98 3.05
CA ALA A 128 -29.29 -2.03 4.05
C ALA A 128 -30.53 -2.91 3.79
N PRO A 129 -31.75 -2.39 3.61
CA PRO A 129 -32.91 -3.24 3.37
C PRO A 129 -32.89 -3.97 2.02
N LYS A 130 -32.08 -3.53 1.05
CA LYS A 130 -31.92 -4.20 -0.26
C LYS A 130 -30.88 -5.32 -0.17
N VAL A 131 -29.76 -5.05 0.51
CA VAL A 131 -28.69 -6.04 0.76
C VAL A 131 -29.25 -7.20 1.58
N PHE A 132 -29.91 -6.94 2.72
CA PHE A 132 -30.45 -8.01 3.56
C PHE A 132 -31.54 -8.85 2.88
N LYS A 133 -32.23 -8.35 1.85
CA LYS A 133 -33.16 -9.16 1.04
C LYS A 133 -32.46 -10.14 0.10
N LYS A 134 -31.19 -9.93 -0.22
CA LYS A 134 -30.38 -10.83 -1.05
C LYS A 134 -29.68 -11.91 -0.21
N LEU A 135 -29.57 -11.70 1.09
CA LEU A 135 -28.93 -12.59 2.06
C LEU A 135 -29.94 -13.42 2.87
N ALA A 136 -31.24 -13.10 2.77
CA ALA A 136 -32.33 -13.72 3.53
C ALA A 136 -32.91 -14.96 2.85
#